data_AF-A0A0D3I873-F1
#
_entry.id   AF-A0A0D3I873-F1
#
_cell.length_a   1.000
_cell.length_b   1.000
_cell.length_c   1.000
_cell.angle_alpha   90.00
_cell.angle_beta   90.00
_cell.angle_gamma   90.00
#
_symmetry.space_group_name_H-M   'P 1'
#
loop_
_entity.id
_entity.type
_entity.pdbx_description
1 polymer ?
#
loop_
_entity_poly.entity_id
_entity_poly.type
_entity_poly.pdbx_seq_one_letter_code
_entity_poly.pdbx_strand_id
1 'polypeptide(L)'
;MSHASLAEEDWLARSPRRNLRQLLTRALGDDGAQCSEEEMQQHVALLQRADAENKLGRRKLYLLLDLDETLVFAQRLRAGASPAGHLIHVRGEAFDLQLRPGLSHFLSTTGESFIMYLYTMGDEEYVKAVLAVIDPKRTHFTGGVCCWRADQSRTLKTLERAVVEKQMALIVDDTPDVWQADLSNLLLVRRFQGHAGDNGLMQLSSQLSSLHKRFYPPAERAPWSLDGPLRQPPDARQLLAEARGTALRRCLVAFTGVLPDTKDFGEIALCALVRQFGGEVTSSVEEATHLVARQTEGWKQAAKIRQAAQRQGQVSVVWDHWLLDTLCSWQRQPEERYRVPLEEMDGAEAGGAAEAAGPEAAEAAGGAPQAQSGQKRDREGASENNIARMTVAAYLREVKAKSSAAGVGGGAVAQGAPAAAADMGT
;
A
#
# COMPACT_ATOMS: atom_id res chain seq x y z
N MET A 1 26.78 39.64 -2.94
CA MET A 1 25.49 39.44 -2.23
C MET A 1 24.41 39.88 -3.19
N SER A 2 23.51 39.06 -3.72
CA SER A 2 22.76 37.95 -3.13
C SER A 2 22.70 36.74 -4.10
N HIS A 3 22.96 35.54 -3.58
CA HIS A 3 22.95 34.27 -4.31
C HIS A 3 21.78 33.36 -3.86
N ALA A 4 20.65 33.97 -3.45
CA ALA A 4 19.61 33.27 -2.68
C ALA A 4 18.19 33.41 -3.25
N SER A 5 18.00 33.42 -4.58
CA SER A 5 16.64 33.47 -5.16
C SER A 5 16.34 32.42 -6.24
N LEU A 6 17.10 31.32 -6.31
CA LEU A 6 16.83 30.18 -7.21
C LEU A 6 16.56 28.87 -6.45
N ALA A 7 16.38 28.91 -5.13
CA ALA A 7 16.35 27.72 -4.26
C ALA A 7 14.96 27.36 -3.68
N GLU A 8 13.88 27.90 -4.23
CA GLU A 8 12.50 27.43 -3.99
C GLU A 8 11.87 26.87 -5.28
N GLU A 9 12.66 26.27 -6.17
CA GLU A 9 12.07 25.36 -7.15
C GLU A 9 11.37 24.22 -6.40
N ASP A 10 10.12 23.97 -6.76
CA ASP A 10 9.28 22.92 -6.20
C ASP A 10 9.90 21.54 -6.48
N TRP A 11 10.82 21.13 -5.61
CA TRP A 11 11.57 19.88 -5.67
C TRP A 11 10.68 18.64 -5.68
N LEU A 12 9.42 18.79 -5.24
CA LEU A 12 8.37 17.77 -5.32
C LEU A 12 7.54 17.86 -6.60
N ALA A 13 7.61 18.95 -7.38
CA ALA A 13 6.85 19.12 -8.61
C ALA A 13 7.25 18.14 -9.73
N ARG A 14 8.31 17.33 -9.56
CA ARG A 14 8.83 16.49 -10.65
C ARG A 14 9.25 15.09 -10.18
N SER A 15 8.63 14.06 -10.76
CA SER A 15 9.07 12.67 -10.56
C SER A 15 10.48 12.47 -11.15
N PRO A 16 11.24 11.46 -10.72
CA PRO A 16 12.54 11.13 -11.30
C PRO A 16 12.51 11.05 -12.83
N ARG A 17 11.52 10.37 -13.41
CA ARG A 17 11.34 10.29 -14.88
C ARG A 17 11.11 11.64 -15.55
N ARG A 18 10.28 12.51 -14.95
CA ARG A 18 9.99 13.84 -15.51
C ARG A 18 11.21 14.76 -15.42
N ASN A 19 11.96 14.68 -14.32
CA ASN A 19 13.23 15.38 -14.18
C ASN A 19 14.23 14.93 -15.24
N LEU A 20 14.38 13.61 -15.41
CA LEU A 20 15.29 13.05 -16.40
C LEU A 20 14.95 13.49 -17.82
N ARG A 21 13.66 13.40 -18.21
CA ARG A 21 13.20 13.81 -19.54
C ARG A 21 13.49 15.29 -19.80
N GLN A 22 13.24 16.16 -18.82
CA GLN A 22 13.54 17.59 -18.98
C GLN A 22 15.03 17.90 -19.02
N LEU A 23 15.85 17.21 -18.22
CA LEU A 23 17.30 17.35 -18.27
C LEU A 23 17.83 16.91 -19.64
N LEU A 24 17.32 15.80 -20.18
CA LEU A 24 17.62 15.32 -21.53
C LEU A 24 17.20 16.34 -22.60
N THR A 25 15.95 16.82 -22.58
CA THR A 25 15.49 17.83 -23.54
C THR A 25 16.35 19.10 -23.48
N ARG A 26 16.75 19.55 -22.27
CA ARG A 26 17.64 20.70 -22.11
C ARG A 26 19.07 20.42 -22.60
N ALA A 27 19.62 19.24 -22.33
CA ALA A 27 20.97 18.85 -22.73
C ALA A 27 21.09 18.66 -24.25
N LEU A 28 20.03 18.19 -24.90
CA LEU A 28 19.96 17.96 -26.34
C LEU A 28 19.62 19.22 -27.15
N GLY A 29 19.24 20.34 -26.52
CA GLY A 29 18.94 21.59 -27.23
C GLY A 29 17.80 21.47 -28.25
N ASP A 30 17.99 22.04 -29.45
CA ASP A 30 17.01 21.99 -30.55
C ASP A 30 16.72 20.55 -31.02
N ASP A 31 17.72 19.65 -30.94
CA ASP A 31 17.56 18.22 -31.26
C ASP A 31 16.65 17.52 -30.24
N GLY A 32 16.61 18.00 -28.99
CA GLY A 32 15.73 17.48 -27.93
C GLY A 32 14.25 17.79 -28.15
N ALA A 33 13.92 18.85 -28.88
CA ALA A 33 12.55 19.21 -29.25
C ALA A 33 12.04 18.43 -30.49
N GLN A 34 12.95 17.92 -31.31
CA GLN A 34 12.67 17.11 -32.51
C GLN A 34 12.82 15.60 -32.27
N CYS A 35 13.38 15.21 -31.13
CA CYS A 35 13.57 13.83 -30.70
C CYS A 35 12.23 13.05 -30.68
N SER A 36 12.20 11.92 -31.39
CA SER A 36 11.08 10.99 -31.36
C SER A 36 10.92 10.36 -29.97
N GLU A 37 9.73 9.82 -29.67
CA GLU A 37 9.50 9.13 -28.40
C GLU A 37 10.41 7.89 -28.25
N GLU A 38 10.75 7.22 -29.35
CA GLU A 38 11.66 6.07 -29.37
C GLU A 38 13.10 6.48 -29.01
N GLU A 39 13.62 7.55 -29.63
CA GLU A 39 14.94 8.08 -29.29
C GLU A 39 15.00 8.57 -27.84
N MET A 40 13.93 9.21 -27.35
CA MET A 40 13.83 9.61 -25.94
C MET A 40 13.87 8.39 -25.01
N GLN A 41 13.19 7.29 -25.36
CA GLN A 41 13.24 6.05 -24.60
C GLN A 41 14.64 5.44 -24.58
N GLN A 42 15.38 5.48 -25.70
CA GLN A 42 16.77 5.03 -25.76
C GLN A 42 17.68 5.84 -24.83
N HIS A 43 17.56 7.17 -24.84
CA HIS A 43 18.31 8.04 -23.92
C HIS A 43 17.99 7.76 -22.45
N VAL A 44 16.70 7.58 -22.12
CA VAL A 44 16.28 7.20 -20.77
C VAL A 44 16.89 5.86 -20.35
N ALA A 45 16.90 4.86 -21.23
CA ALA A 45 17.50 3.56 -20.96
C ALA A 45 19.02 3.66 -20.72
N LEU A 46 19.73 4.44 -21.53
CA LEU A 46 21.17 4.68 -21.34
C LEU A 46 21.47 5.34 -19.99
N LEU A 47 20.69 6.36 -19.60
CA LEU A 47 20.87 7.04 -18.32
C LEU A 47 20.49 6.16 -17.13
N GLN A 48 19.42 5.37 -17.26
CA GLN A 48 19.04 4.36 -16.26
C GLN A 48 20.18 3.36 -16.03
N ARG A 49 20.81 2.89 -17.12
CA ARG A 49 21.94 1.95 -17.06
C ARG A 49 23.17 2.58 -16.42
N ALA A 50 23.52 3.81 -16.81
CA ALA A 50 24.65 4.55 -16.23
C ALA A 50 24.44 4.84 -14.73
N ASP A 51 23.21 5.17 -14.32
CA ASP A 51 22.87 5.33 -12.91
C ASP A 51 23.04 4.02 -12.14
N ALA A 52 22.60 2.90 -12.72
CA ALA A 52 22.74 1.57 -12.13
C ALA A 52 24.21 1.17 -11.95
N GLU A 53 25.06 1.39 -12.96
CA GLU A 53 26.51 1.19 -12.86
C GLU A 53 27.13 2.06 -11.74
N ASN A 54 26.70 3.33 -11.63
CA ASN A 54 27.13 4.19 -10.53
C ASN A 54 26.72 3.62 -9.15
N LYS A 55 25.51 3.05 -9.03
CA LYS A 55 25.04 2.46 -7.76
C LYS A 55 25.77 1.16 -7.44
N LEU A 56 26.06 0.32 -8.43
CA LEU A 56 26.89 -0.88 -8.27
C LEU A 56 28.28 -0.54 -7.74
N GLY A 57 28.94 0.46 -8.34
CA GLY A 57 30.26 0.93 -7.88
C GLY A 57 30.26 1.43 -6.44
N ARG A 58 29.11 1.94 -5.96
CA ARG A 58 28.90 2.38 -4.57
C ARG A 58 28.33 1.29 -3.65
N ARG A 59 28.17 0.07 -4.15
CA ARG A 59 27.55 -1.08 -3.46
C ARG A 59 26.16 -0.76 -2.91
N LYS A 60 25.36 -0.02 -3.68
CA LYS A 60 23.97 0.32 -3.32
C LYS A 60 22.96 -0.37 -4.22
N LEU A 61 21.77 -0.60 -3.67
CA LEU A 61 20.58 -1.04 -4.40
C LEU A 61 19.51 0.05 -4.38
N TYR A 62 18.50 -0.05 -5.24
CA TYR A 62 17.33 0.83 -5.19
C TYR A 62 16.30 0.26 -4.22
N LEU A 63 15.71 1.13 -3.40
CA LEU A 63 14.61 0.77 -2.51
C LEU A 63 13.45 1.74 -2.68
N LEU A 64 12.32 1.25 -3.16
CA LEU A 64 11.10 2.03 -3.29
C LEU A 64 10.22 1.76 -2.08
N LEU A 65 9.94 2.80 -1.31
CA LEU A 65 9.18 2.73 -0.08
C LEU A 65 7.81 3.36 -0.30
N ASP A 66 6.75 2.61 -0.05
CA ASP A 66 5.42 3.17 0.14
C ASP A 66 5.33 3.97 1.46
N LEU A 67 4.27 4.77 1.62
CA LEU A 67 4.09 5.67 2.76
C LEU A 67 2.99 5.21 3.71
N ASP A 68 1.73 5.29 3.28
CA ASP A 68 0.54 5.05 4.10
C ASP A 68 0.38 3.56 4.40
N GLU A 69 0.14 3.21 5.66
CA GLU A 69 0.07 1.81 6.11
C GLU A 69 1.38 1.02 5.91
N THR A 70 2.44 1.66 5.40
CA THR A 70 3.80 1.10 5.27
C THR A 70 4.77 1.71 6.29
N LEU A 71 4.98 3.04 6.23
CA LEU A 71 5.90 3.79 7.11
C LEU A 71 5.15 4.65 8.14
N VAL A 72 3.94 5.09 7.81
CA VAL A 72 3.13 5.98 8.64
C VAL A 72 1.66 5.59 8.59
N PHE A 73 0.89 6.03 9.58
CA PHE A 73 -0.55 5.92 9.60
C PHE A 73 -1.14 7.31 9.83
N ALA A 74 -1.89 7.83 8.85
CA ALA A 74 -2.47 9.17 8.91
C ALA A 74 -4.00 9.08 8.91
N GLN A 75 -4.61 9.59 9.98
CA GLN A 75 -6.06 9.60 10.18
C GLN A 75 -6.57 11.02 10.39
N ARG A 76 -7.75 11.36 9.86
CA ARG A 76 -8.32 12.70 10.08
C ARG A 76 -8.62 12.90 11.56
N LEU A 77 -8.17 14.03 12.09
CA LEU A 77 -8.41 14.37 13.49
C LEU A 77 -9.84 14.89 13.64
N ARG A 78 -10.58 14.36 14.62
CA ARG A 78 -11.92 14.87 14.95
C ARG A 78 -11.81 16.25 15.58
N ALA A 79 -12.82 17.09 15.38
CA ALA A 79 -12.89 18.39 16.04
C ALA A 79 -12.75 18.23 17.57
N GLY A 80 -11.80 18.97 18.16
CA GLY A 80 -11.51 18.94 19.61
C GLY A 80 -10.67 17.74 20.08
N ALA A 81 -10.32 16.78 19.22
CA ALA A 81 -9.40 15.71 19.58
C ALA A 81 -7.94 16.19 19.56
N SER A 82 -7.10 15.62 20.43
CA SER A 82 -5.65 15.80 20.37
C SER A 82 -5.01 14.69 19.53
N PRO A 83 -3.96 14.97 18.75
CA PRO A 83 -3.25 13.95 17.98
C PRO A 83 -2.52 12.99 18.93
N ALA A 84 -2.49 11.70 18.59
CA ALA A 84 -1.68 10.71 19.30
C ALA A 84 -0.21 10.72 18.82
N GLY A 85 0.02 11.13 17.57
CA GLY A 85 1.33 11.34 16.95
C GLY A 85 1.56 12.82 16.65
N HIS A 86 1.76 13.14 15.37
CA HIS A 86 2.08 14.48 14.90
C HIS A 86 0.86 15.12 14.24
N LEU A 87 0.59 16.39 14.54
CA LEU A 87 -0.42 17.16 13.83
C LEU A 87 0.13 17.61 12.47
N ILE A 88 -0.52 17.19 11.40
CA ILE A 88 -0.27 17.71 10.05
C ILE A 88 -1.55 18.33 9.49
N HIS A 89 -1.40 19.29 8.57
CA HIS A 89 -2.52 19.90 7.87
C HIS A 89 -2.42 19.61 6.38
N VAL A 90 -3.54 19.18 5.79
CA VAL A 90 -3.66 18.89 4.37
C VAL A 90 -4.99 19.48 3.90
N ARG A 91 -4.94 20.44 2.98
CA ARG A 91 -6.11 21.19 2.46
C ARG A 91 -6.93 21.86 3.55
N GLY A 92 -6.24 22.38 4.57
CA GLY A 92 -6.88 23.02 5.74
C GLY A 92 -7.48 22.05 6.76
N GLU A 93 -7.46 20.75 6.50
CA GLU A 93 -7.94 19.74 7.46
C GLU A 93 -6.79 19.21 8.32
N ALA A 94 -7.08 18.99 9.60
CA ALA A 94 -6.15 18.42 10.57
C ALA A 94 -6.12 16.89 10.50
N PHE A 95 -4.92 16.32 10.49
CA PHE A 95 -4.68 14.88 10.56
C PHE A 95 -3.70 14.55 11.67
N ASP A 96 -3.93 13.41 12.32
CA ASP A 96 -3.01 12.77 13.24
C ASP A 96 -2.13 11.78 12.46
N LEU A 97 -0.83 12.09 12.39
CA LEU A 97 0.20 11.30 11.72
C LEU A 97 1.00 10.51 12.76
N GLN A 98 0.74 9.21 12.81
CA GLN A 98 1.50 8.27 13.62
C GLN A 98 2.64 7.68 12.80
N LEU A 99 3.84 7.66 13.36
CA LEU A 99 5.01 7.07 12.71
C LEU A 99 5.10 5.60 13.10
N ARG A 100 5.45 4.73 12.15
CA ARG A 100 5.69 3.34 12.46
C ARG A 100 6.88 3.21 13.43
N PRO A 101 6.77 2.42 14.52
CA PRO A 101 7.84 2.31 15.50
C PRO A 101 9.19 1.97 14.85
N GLY A 102 10.23 2.73 15.20
CA GLY A 102 11.58 2.57 14.66
C GLY A 102 11.88 3.31 13.34
N LEU A 103 10.96 4.11 12.79
CA LEU A 103 11.09 4.75 11.48
C LEU A 103 12.40 5.53 11.28
N SER A 104 12.81 6.38 12.23
CA SER A 104 14.03 7.18 12.10
C SER A 104 15.30 6.30 12.00
N HIS A 105 15.37 5.24 12.80
CA HIS A 105 16.47 4.28 12.74
C HIS A 105 16.46 3.49 11.43
N PHE A 106 15.28 3.03 11.00
CA PHE A 106 15.08 2.35 9.72
C PHE A 106 15.59 3.19 8.55
N LEU A 107 15.16 4.44 8.42
CA LEU A 107 15.56 5.33 7.32
C LEU A 107 17.07 5.62 7.34
N SER A 108 17.65 5.81 8.52
CA SER A 108 19.08 6.11 8.65
C SER A 108 19.95 4.93 8.24
N THR A 109 19.69 3.75 8.80
CA THR A 109 20.47 2.53 8.55
C THR A 109 20.27 1.98 7.13
N THR A 110 19.03 1.98 6.64
CA THR A 110 18.72 1.52 5.29
C THR A 110 19.35 2.45 4.24
N GLY A 111 19.42 3.75 4.51
CA GLY A 111 20.09 4.74 3.67
C GLY A 111 21.59 4.50 3.46
N GLU A 112 22.27 3.69 4.28
CA GLU A 112 23.68 3.33 4.07
C GLU A 112 23.85 2.34 2.92
N SER A 113 22.90 1.42 2.76
CA SER A 113 22.95 0.31 1.79
C SER A 113 22.08 0.56 0.54
N PHE A 114 21.12 1.47 0.64
CA PHE A 114 20.13 1.72 -0.41
C PHE A 114 20.11 3.18 -0.86
N ILE A 115 19.66 3.39 -2.10
CA ILE A 115 19.14 4.67 -2.58
C ILE A 115 17.62 4.59 -2.47
N MET A 116 17.05 5.36 -1.53
CA MET A 116 15.63 5.27 -1.21
C MET A 116 14.80 6.24 -2.06
N TYR A 117 13.68 5.74 -2.56
CA TYR A 117 12.63 6.49 -3.23
C TYR A 117 11.38 6.43 -2.35
N LEU A 118 10.67 7.54 -2.24
CA LEU A 118 9.30 7.53 -1.70
C LEU A 118 8.32 7.32 -2.85
N TYR A 119 7.41 6.36 -2.77
CA TYR A 119 6.41 6.10 -3.82
C TYR A 119 5.03 5.85 -3.22
N THR A 120 4.20 6.89 -3.22
CA THR A 120 2.87 6.87 -2.61
C THR A 120 1.78 7.33 -3.59
N MET A 121 0.56 6.87 -3.33
CA MET A 121 -0.65 7.35 -3.99
C MET A 121 -1.19 8.66 -3.37
N GLY A 122 -0.56 9.13 -2.30
CA GLY A 122 -0.76 10.45 -1.72
C GLY A 122 -0.38 11.56 -2.70
N ASP A 123 -1.08 12.69 -2.65
CA ASP A 123 -0.77 13.83 -3.48
C ASP A 123 0.38 14.67 -2.90
N GLU A 124 0.78 15.68 -3.66
CA GLU A 124 1.96 16.47 -3.34
C GLU A 124 1.85 17.25 -2.02
N GLU A 125 0.67 17.78 -1.70
CA GLU A 125 0.44 18.55 -0.48
C GLU A 125 0.55 17.67 0.76
N TYR A 126 -0.07 16.48 0.71
CA TYR A 126 0.08 15.51 1.78
C TYR A 126 1.53 15.05 1.94
N VAL A 127 2.22 14.75 0.83
CA VAL A 127 3.61 14.31 0.88
C VAL A 127 4.53 15.39 1.44
N LYS A 128 4.31 16.67 1.11
CA LYS A 128 5.00 17.82 1.73
C LYS A 128 4.82 17.81 3.24
N ALA A 129 3.58 17.66 3.71
CA ALA A 129 3.26 17.67 5.13
C ALA A 129 3.91 16.49 5.89
N VAL A 130 3.92 15.28 5.31
CA VAL A 130 4.56 14.11 5.95
C VAL A 130 6.08 14.21 5.93
N LEU A 131 6.69 14.64 4.82
CA LEU A 131 8.15 14.78 4.73
C LEU A 131 8.70 15.87 5.67
N ALA A 132 7.91 16.91 5.97
CA ALA A 132 8.26 17.88 7.00
C ALA A 132 8.43 17.23 8.39
N VAL A 133 7.79 16.08 8.64
CA VAL A 133 7.91 15.31 9.88
C VAL A 133 9.01 14.25 9.77
N ILE A 134 9.01 13.43 8.72
CA ILE A 134 9.86 12.22 8.67
C ILE A 134 11.24 12.42 8.01
N ASP A 135 11.41 13.45 7.19
CA ASP A 135 12.68 13.76 6.51
C ASP A 135 12.85 15.30 6.33
N PRO A 136 12.84 16.09 7.42
CA PRO A 136 12.87 17.56 7.34
C PRO A 136 14.14 18.10 6.68
N LYS A 137 15.24 17.33 6.76
CA LYS A 137 16.54 17.68 6.14
C LYS A 137 16.69 17.15 4.71
N ARG A 138 15.72 16.36 4.22
CA ARG A 138 15.70 15.77 2.87
C ARG A 138 16.94 14.92 2.58
N THR A 139 17.34 14.11 3.57
CA THR A 139 18.55 13.28 3.50
C THR A 139 18.24 11.81 3.22
N HIS A 140 16.99 11.37 3.37
CA HIS A 140 16.66 9.95 3.27
C HIS A 140 16.22 9.57 1.85
N PHE A 141 15.27 10.29 1.24
CA PHE A 141 14.69 9.93 -0.06
C PHE A 141 15.50 10.49 -1.24
N THR A 142 16.81 10.24 -1.27
CA THR A 142 17.73 10.83 -2.26
C THR A 142 17.53 10.29 -3.69
N GLY A 143 16.81 9.17 -3.86
CA GLY A 143 16.40 8.67 -5.17
C GLY A 143 15.27 9.50 -5.78
N GLY A 144 14.47 10.15 -4.93
CA GLY A 144 13.38 11.04 -5.33
C GLY A 144 12.02 10.57 -4.81
N VAL A 145 11.00 11.34 -5.17
CA VAL A 145 9.64 11.18 -4.67
C VAL A 145 8.66 11.00 -5.83
N CYS A 146 7.89 9.92 -5.77
CA CYS A 146 6.81 9.56 -6.68
C CYS A 146 5.46 9.67 -5.94
N CYS A 147 4.94 10.89 -5.83
CA CYS A 147 3.59 11.16 -5.32
C CYS A 147 2.56 11.21 -6.46
N TRP A 148 1.29 10.95 -6.17
CA TRP A 148 0.23 10.97 -7.19
C TRP A 148 0.01 12.38 -7.78
N ARG A 149 -0.34 12.41 -9.08
CA ARG A 149 -0.71 13.61 -9.85
C ARG A 149 -1.84 13.32 -10.83
N ALA A 150 -2.48 14.38 -11.34
CA ALA A 150 -3.68 14.26 -12.17
C ALA A 150 -3.48 13.44 -13.46
N ASP A 151 -2.26 13.45 -14.01
CA ASP A 151 -1.84 12.72 -15.22
C ASP A 151 -1.39 11.28 -14.95
N GLN A 152 -1.52 10.78 -13.72
CA GLN A 152 -1.00 9.49 -13.29
C GLN A 152 -2.11 8.53 -12.82
N SER A 153 -1.84 7.24 -12.98
CA SER A 153 -2.70 6.18 -12.46
C SER A 153 -2.94 6.35 -10.96
N ARG A 154 -4.20 6.12 -10.54
CA ARG A 154 -4.61 6.05 -9.13
C ARG A 154 -4.66 4.64 -8.59
N THR A 155 -4.36 3.65 -9.41
CA THR A 155 -4.54 2.23 -9.08
C THR A 155 -3.26 1.41 -9.23
N LEU A 156 -2.29 1.87 -10.03
CA LEU A 156 -1.10 1.11 -10.35
C LEU A 156 0.17 1.94 -10.12
N LYS A 157 1.20 1.27 -9.62
CA LYS A 157 2.58 1.72 -9.49
C LYS A 157 3.46 0.83 -10.37
N THR A 158 4.49 1.44 -10.95
CA THR A 158 5.49 0.74 -11.78
C THR A 158 6.90 1.27 -11.53
N LEU A 159 7.91 0.39 -11.62
CA LEU A 159 9.33 0.75 -11.54
C LEU A 159 9.77 1.64 -12.72
N GLU A 160 9.09 1.55 -13.86
CA GLU A 160 9.33 2.41 -15.03
C GLU A 160 9.20 3.90 -14.72
N ARG A 161 8.33 4.25 -13.77
CA ARG A 161 8.16 5.63 -13.32
C ARG A 161 9.32 6.11 -12.45
N ALA A 162 9.96 5.22 -11.70
CA ALA A 162 11.13 5.55 -10.89
C ALA A 162 12.42 5.59 -11.73
N VAL A 163 12.42 5.00 -12.93
CA VAL A 163 13.57 4.92 -13.85
C VAL A 163 14.77 4.25 -13.18
N VAL A 164 14.54 3.05 -12.66
CA VAL A 164 15.55 2.26 -11.92
C VAL A 164 15.79 0.92 -12.61
N GLU A 165 17.02 0.41 -12.56
CA GLU A 165 17.34 -0.94 -13.05
C GLU A 165 16.61 -1.99 -12.21
N LYS A 166 15.68 -2.73 -12.82
CA LYS A 166 14.76 -3.63 -12.10
C LYS A 166 15.51 -4.78 -11.42
N GLN A 167 16.64 -5.22 -11.98
CA GLN A 167 17.46 -6.26 -11.35
C GLN A 167 18.10 -5.80 -10.03
N MET A 168 18.18 -4.49 -9.78
CA MET A 168 18.78 -3.90 -8.58
C MET A 168 17.75 -3.25 -7.65
N ALA A 169 16.45 -3.39 -7.96
CA ALA A 169 15.39 -2.69 -7.25
C ALA A 169 14.61 -3.62 -6.32
N LEU A 170 14.34 -3.14 -5.11
CA LEU A 170 13.41 -3.75 -4.15
C LEU A 170 12.28 -2.76 -3.87
N ILE A 171 11.06 -3.26 -3.70
CA ILE A 171 9.87 -2.48 -3.39
C ILE A 171 9.39 -2.88 -1.99
N VAL A 172 8.95 -1.95 -1.18
CA VAL A 172 8.29 -2.22 0.11
C VAL A 172 6.93 -1.53 0.07
N ASP A 173 5.88 -2.32 0.13
CA ASP A 173 4.49 -1.86 0.04
C ASP A 173 3.58 -2.88 0.73
N ASP A 174 2.51 -2.42 1.37
CA ASP A 174 1.51 -3.30 1.99
C ASP A 174 0.46 -3.81 0.98
N THR A 175 0.34 -3.15 -0.17
CA THR A 175 -0.71 -3.43 -1.16
C THR A 175 -0.11 -4.04 -2.43
N PRO A 176 -0.18 -5.37 -2.63
CA PRO A 176 0.45 -6.03 -3.77
C PRO A 176 -0.24 -5.72 -5.11
N ASP A 177 -1.54 -5.44 -5.11
CA ASP A 177 -2.33 -5.24 -6.34
C ASP A 177 -1.92 -3.99 -7.13
N VAL A 178 -1.28 -3.00 -6.49
CA VAL A 178 -0.77 -1.83 -7.21
C VAL A 178 0.52 -2.13 -7.96
N TRP A 179 1.18 -3.28 -7.72
CA TRP A 179 2.49 -3.65 -8.29
C TRP A 179 2.43 -4.85 -9.24
N GLN A 180 1.31 -5.07 -9.93
CA GLN A 180 1.13 -6.24 -10.81
C GLN A 180 2.29 -6.47 -11.80
N ALA A 181 2.82 -5.40 -12.39
CA ALA A 181 3.93 -5.48 -13.36
C ALA A 181 5.31 -5.75 -12.73
N ASP A 182 5.47 -5.53 -11.42
CA ASP A 182 6.75 -5.58 -10.71
C ASP A 182 6.68 -6.42 -9.42
N LEU A 183 5.74 -7.36 -9.34
CA LEU A 183 5.47 -8.15 -8.14
C LEU A 183 6.66 -9.00 -7.70
N SER A 184 7.56 -9.37 -8.63
CA SER A 184 8.81 -10.09 -8.32
C SER A 184 9.79 -9.28 -7.48
N ASN A 185 9.62 -7.96 -7.40
CA ASN A 185 10.48 -7.05 -6.64
C ASN A 185 9.89 -6.67 -5.28
N LEU A 186 8.65 -7.08 -4.98
CA LEU A 186 7.88 -6.64 -3.81
C LEU A 186 8.30 -7.37 -2.53
N LEU A 187 8.67 -6.65 -1.48
CA LEU A 187 8.66 -7.12 -0.11
C LEU A 187 7.33 -6.68 0.51
N LEU A 188 6.38 -7.61 0.58
CA LEU A 188 5.10 -7.36 1.22
C LEU A 188 5.32 -7.12 2.71
N VAL A 189 4.71 -6.05 3.24
CA VAL A 189 4.72 -5.75 4.67
C VAL A 189 3.30 -5.74 5.24
N ARG A 190 3.20 -5.95 6.55
CA ARG A 190 1.93 -5.76 7.26
C ARG A 190 1.56 -4.29 7.26
N ARG A 191 0.27 -4.04 7.07
CA ARG A 191 -0.36 -2.73 7.23
C ARG A 191 -0.12 -2.19 8.64
N PHE A 192 0.43 -0.99 8.71
CA PHE A 192 0.63 -0.25 9.93
C PHE A 192 -0.61 0.58 10.25
N GLN A 193 -1.22 0.30 11.41
CA GLN A 193 -2.49 0.91 11.83
C GLN A 193 -2.32 1.78 13.10
N GLY A 194 -1.12 2.33 13.33
CA GLY A 194 -0.84 3.19 14.50
C GLY A 194 -0.51 2.43 15.79
N HIS A 195 -0.42 1.10 15.77
CA HIS A 195 -0.11 0.33 16.98
C HIS A 195 1.34 0.55 17.46
N ALA A 196 1.50 1.04 18.69
CA ALA A 196 2.81 1.31 19.29
C ALA A 196 3.69 0.04 19.44
N GLY A 197 3.07 -1.14 19.52
CA GLY A 197 3.76 -2.44 19.58
C GLY A 197 4.13 -3.04 18.22
N ASP A 198 3.89 -2.34 17.10
CA ASP A 198 4.30 -2.82 15.78
C ASP A 198 5.84 -2.94 15.69
N ASN A 199 6.30 -4.06 15.15
CA ASN A 199 7.72 -4.37 14.94
C ASN A 199 8.07 -4.59 13.46
N GLY A 200 7.21 -4.16 12.53
CA GLY A 200 7.35 -4.42 11.10
C GLY A 200 8.63 -3.84 10.50
N LEU A 201 9.03 -2.62 10.89
CA LEU A 201 10.28 -2.02 10.40
C LEU A 201 11.53 -2.73 10.93
N MET A 202 11.48 -3.30 12.13
CA MET A 202 12.60 -4.08 12.67
C MET A 202 12.81 -5.35 11.84
N GLN A 203 11.73 -6.08 11.56
CA GLN A 203 11.75 -7.26 10.70
C GLN A 203 12.23 -6.91 9.29
N LEU A 204 11.68 -5.84 8.70
CA LEU A 204 12.06 -5.37 7.37
C LEU A 204 13.54 -4.97 7.29
N SER A 205 14.07 -4.30 8.32
CA SER A 205 15.50 -3.94 8.41
C SER A 205 16.40 -5.18 8.31
N SER A 206 16.02 -6.25 9.01
CA SER A 206 16.75 -7.53 8.98
C SER A 206 16.70 -8.19 7.60
N GLN A 207 15.51 -8.23 7.00
CA GLN A 207 15.30 -8.78 5.66
C GLN A 207 16.09 -8.03 4.59
N LEU A 208 16.01 -6.69 4.56
CA LEU A 208 16.75 -5.85 3.61
C LEU A 208 18.26 -5.96 3.80
N SER A 209 18.73 -5.98 5.04
CA SER A 209 20.16 -6.17 5.35
C SER A 209 20.68 -7.53 4.88
N SER A 210 19.87 -8.59 5.04
CA SER A 210 20.21 -9.94 4.56
C SER A 210 20.28 -9.99 3.03
N LEU A 211 19.29 -9.42 2.33
CA LEU A 211 19.27 -9.36 0.87
C LEU A 211 20.46 -8.57 0.32
N HIS A 212 20.78 -7.42 0.92
CA HIS A 212 21.93 -6.62 0.51
C HIS A 212 23.26 -7.37 0.68
N LYS A 213 23.46 -8.06 1.81
CA LYS A 213 24.64 -8.90 2.05
C LYS A 213 24.77 -10.06 1.06
N ARG A 214 23.65 -10.62 0.60
CA ARG A 214 23.63 -11.67 -0.43
C ARG A 214 23.95 -11.12 -1.82
N PHE A 215 23.46 -9.91 -2.14
CA PHE A 215 23.79 -9.23 -3.39
C PHE A 215 25.26 -8.79 -3.43
N TYR A 216 25.79 -8.35 -2.29
CA TYR A 216 27.16 -7.87 -2.13
C TYR A 216 27.93 -8.69 -1.07
N PRO A 217 28.32 -9.94 -1.36
CA PRO A 217 29.07 -10.77 -0.42
C PRO A 217 30.35 -10.06 0.04
N PRO A 218 30.70 -10.09 1.33
CA PRO A 218 31.92 -9.43 1.83
C PRO A 218 33.22 -9.97 1.21
N ALA A 219 33.23 -11.25 0.81
CA ALA A 219 34.37 -11.90 0.18
C ALA A 219 34.58 -11.45 -1.28
N GLU A 220 33.54 -10.95 -1.95
CA GLU A 220 33.62 -10.47 -3.32
C GLU A 220 33.95 -8.98 -3.39
N ARG A 221 35.18 -8.71 -3.87
CA ARG A 221 35.72 -7.35 -4.02
C ARG A 221 35.81 -6.89 -5.47
N ALA A 222 35.72 -7.80 -6.44
CA ALA A 222 35.72 -7.40 -7.84
C ALA A 222 34.45 -6.57 -8.15
N PRO A 223 34.56 -5.51 -8.95
CA PRO A 223 33.40 -4.71 -9.34
C PRO A 223 32.49 -5.56 -10.24
N TRP A 224 31.18 -5.41 -10.03
CA TRP A 224 30.19 -5.84 -11.00
C TRP A 224 30.16 -4.84 -12.15
N SER A 225 29.84 -5.31 -13.35
CA SER A 225 29.47 -4.42 -14.44
C SER A 225 28.30 -5.04 -15.20
N LEU A 226 27.35 -4.17 -15.49
CA LEU A 226 26.19 -4.42 -16.31
C LEU A 226 26.56 -4.51 -17.81
N ASP A 227 27.65 -3.86 -18.22
CA ASP A 227 28.14 -3.85 -19.61
C ASP A 227 29.34 -4.79 -19.83
N GLY A 228 29.96 -5.25 -18.74
CA GLY A 228 31.13 -6.11 -18.78
C GLY A 228 30.78 -7.58 -19.11
N PRO A 229 31.51 -8.23 -20.03
CA PRO A 229 31.24 -9.62 -20.42
C PRO A 229 31.65 -10.65 -19.34
N LEU A 230 32.36 -10.22 -18.29
CA LEU A 230 33.04 -11.11 -17.36
C LEU A 230 32.26 -11.39 -16.07
N ARG A 231 31.50 -10.40 -15.54
CA ARG A 231 30.88 -10.54 -14.22
C ARG A 231 29.69 -9.59 -14.04
N GLN A 232 28.52 -10.06 -14.47
CA GLN A 232 27.24 -9.38 -14.28
C GLN A 232 26.77 -9.45 -12.83
N PRO A 233 26.11 -8.40 -12.32
CA PRO A 233 25.59 -8.41 -10.95
C PRO A 233 24.50 -9.48 -10.76
N PRO A 234 24.25 -9.91 -9.51
CA PRO A 234 23.09 -10.73 -9.17
C PRO A 234 21.77 -10.04 -9.53
N ASP A 235 20.69 -10.81 -9.60
CA ASP A 235 19.33 -10.28 -9.72
C ASP A 235 18.66 -10.26 -8.34
N ALA A 236 18.31 -9.07 -7.84
CA ALA A 236 17.65 -8.88 -6.56
C ALA A 236 16.30 -9.63 -6.48
N ARG A 237 15.61 -9.83 -7.61
CA ARG A 237 14.36 -10.59 -7.69
C ARG A 237 14.59 -12.07 -7.39
N GLN A 238 15.67 -12.62 -7.94
CA GLN A 238 16.06 -14.02 -7.70
C GLN A 238 16.48 -14.21 -6.25
N LEU A 239 17.30 -13.31 -5.70
CA LEU A 239 17.70 -13.35 -4.29
C LEU A 239 16.50 -13.24 -3.35
N LEU A 240 15.52 -12.38 -3.69
CA LEU A 240 14.27 -12.26 -2.94
C LEU A 240 13.44 -13.55 -3.02
N ALA A 241 13.27 -14.13 -4.21
CA ALA A 241 12.57 -15.41 -4.37
C ALA A 241 13.21 -16.53 -3.55
N GLU A 242 14.54 -16.65 -3.59
CA GLU A 242 15.29 -17.60 -2.77
C GLU A 242 15.17 -17.31 -1.27
N ALA A 243 15.17 -16.04 -0.85
CA ALA A 243 15.02 -15.65 0.55
C ALA A 243 13.65 -16.03 1.12
N ARG A 244 12.59 -15.86 0.31
CA ARG A 244 11.22 -16.23 0.66
C ARG A 244 11.04 -17.74 0.81
N GLY A 245 11.82 -18.51 0.04
CA GLY A 245 11.75 -19.96 0.01
C GLY A 245 10.35 -20.45 -0.38
N THR A 246 9.99 -21.63 0.12
CA THR A 246 8.70 -22.27 -0.20
C THR A 246 7.85 -22.44 1.06
N ALA A 247 7.58 -21.34 1.77
CA ALA A 247 6.85 -21.38 3.04
C ALA A 247 5.44 -22.01 2.91
N LEU A 248 4.81 -21.89 1.75
CA LEU A 248 3.49 -22.45 1.44
C LEU A 248 3.58 -23.78 0.68
N ARG A 249 4.73 -24.45 0.68
CA ARG A 249 4.88 -25.77 0.04
C ARG A 249 3.82 -26.74 0.56
N ARG A 250 3.15 -27.42 -0.37
CA ARG A 250 2.02 -28.34 -0.13
C ARG A 250 0.74 -27.68 0.40
N CYS A 251 0.64 -26.35 0.35
CA CYS A 251 -0.61 -25.65 0.63
C CYS A 251 -1.39 -25.45 -0.66
N LEU A 252 -2.51 -26.15 -0.81
CA LEU A 252 -3.58 -25.80 -1.75
C LEU A 252 -4.60 -24.91 -1.02
N VAL A 253 -4.67 -23.64 -1.42
CA VAL A 253 -5.35 -22.57 -0.71
C VAL A 253 -6.65 -22.18 -1.43
N ALA A 254 -7.77 -22.22 -0.70
CA ALA A 254 -9.03 -21.62 -1.11
C ALA A 254 -9.31 -20.34 -0.31
N PHE A 255 -10.05 -19.40 -0.90
CA PHE A 255 -10.40 -18.13 -0.27
C PHE A 255 -11.90 -17.94 -0.09
N THR A 256 -12.29 -17.24 0.98
CA THR A 256 -13.66 -16.75 1.22
C THR A 256 -13.64 -15.34 1.85
N GLY A 257 -14.32 -14.38 1.21
CA GLY A 257 -14.34 -12.98 1.63
C GLY A 257 -13.01 -12.21 1.48
N VAL A 258 -11.94 -12.87 1.03
CA VAL A 258 -10.61 -12.26 0.80
C VAL A 258 -10.45 -11.78 -0.64
N LEU A 259 -10.92 -12.57 -1.59
CA LEU A 259 -10.87 -12.31 -3.02
C LEU A 259 -12.29 -12.11 -3.57
N PRO A 260 -12.44 -11.40 -4.70
CA PRO A 260 -13.69 -11.43 -5.47
C PRO A 260 -14.09 -12.86 -5.83
N ASP A 261 -15.39 -13.12 -5.97
CA ASP A 261 -15.88 -14.43 -6.42
C ASP A 261 -15.57 -14.62 -7.91
N THR A 262 -14.39 -15.18 -8.18
CA THR A 262 -13.89 -15.49 -9.52
C THR A 262 -13.31 -16.90 -9.57
N LYS A 263 -13.32 -17.49 -10.77
CA LYS A 263 -12.60 -18.74 -11.09
C LYS A 263 -11.25 -18.47 -11.76
N ASP A 264 -11.00 -17.22 -12.16
CA ASP A 264 -9.73 -16.81 -12.73
C ASP A 264 -8.86 -16.16 -11.65
N PHE A 265 -7.75 -16.83 -11.33
CA PHE A 265 -6.76 -16.41 -10.33
C PHE A 265 -5.45 -15.95 -10.96
N GLY A 266 -5.39 -15.80 -12.29
CA GLY A 266 -4.16 -15.48 -13.01
C GLY A 266 -3.63 -14.08 -12.68
N GLU A 267 -4.51 -13.09 -12.71
CA GLU A 267 -4.16 -11.67 -12.56
C GLU A 267 -4.19 -11.15 -11.12
N ILE A 268 -4.60 -11.98 -10.15
CA ILE A 268 -4.71 -11.57 -8.75
C ILE A 268 -3.33 -11.62 -8.09
N ALA A 269 -2.83 -10.47 -7.62
CA ALA A 269 -1.49 -10.37 -7.07
C ALA A 269 -1.29 -11.25 -5.82
N LEU A 270 -2.30 -11.34 -4.94
CA LEU A 270 -2.26 -12.25 -3.79
C LEU A 270 -2.09 -13.72 -4.21
N CYS A 271 -2.78 -14.16 -5.26
CA CYS A 271 -2.64 -15.52 -5.78
C CYS A 271 -1.25 -15.76 -6.39
N ALA A 272 -0.70 -14.76 -7.09
CA ALA A 272 0.67 -14.82 -7.58
C ALA A 272 1.69 -14.89 -6.43
N LEU A 273 1.48 -14.16 -5.32
CA LEU A 273 2.30 -14.29 -4.13
C LEU A 273 2.21 -15.68 -3.50
N VAL A 274 1.02 -16.28 -3.37
CA VAL A 274 0.87 -17.66 -2.88
C VAL A 274 1.75 -18.62 -3.70
N ARG A 275 1.71 -18.50 -5.03
CA ARG A 275 2.54 -19.31 -5.95
C ARG A 275 4.04 -19.04 -5.79
N GLN A 276 4.44 -17.78 -5.62
CA GLN A 276 5.84 -17.41 -5.38
C GLN A 276 6.40 -18.00 -4.07
N PHE A 277 5.54 -18.32 -3.10
CA PHE A 277 5.91 -19.00 -1.85
C PHE A 277 5.71 -20.53 -1.90
N GLY A 278 5.49 -21.10 -3.09
CA GLY A 278 5.39 -22.55 -3.32
C GLY A 278 4.02 -23.16 -3.01
N GLY A 279 2.98 -22.36 -2.81
CA GLY A 279 1.60 -22.81 -2.67
C GLY A 279 0.84 -22.79 -3.99
N GLU A 280 -0.38 -23.33 -3.97
CA GLU A 280 -1.33 -23.31 -5.08
C GLU A 280 -2.66 -22.74 -4.63
N VAL A 281 -3.47 -22.26 -5.58
CA VAL A 281 -4.78 -21.66 -5.31
C VAL A 281 -5.87 -22.46 -6.01
N THR A 282 -6.96 -22.78 -5.30
CA THR A 282 -8.14 -23.46 -5.84
C THR A 282 -9.43 -22.73 -5.48
N SER A 283 -10.46 -22.94 -6.29
CA SER A 283 -11.83 -22.54 -5.97
C SER A 283 -12.58 -23.61 -5.15
N SER A 284 -12.07 -24.85 -5.14
CA SER A 284 -12.68 -26.01 -4.50
C SER A 284 -12.28 -26.12 -3.03
N VAL A 285 -13.25 -26.02 -2.13
CA VAL A 285 -13.04 -26.30 -0.69
C VAL A 285 -12.76 -27.79 -0.46
N GLU A 286 -13.22 -28.68 -1.35
CA GLU A 286 -13.05 -30.13 -1.26
C GLU A 286 -11.58 -30.57 -1.48
N GLU A 287 -10.88 -29.88 -2.38
CA GLU A 287 -9.47 -30.16 -2.65
C GLU A 287 -8.54 -29.39 -1.71
N ALA A 288 -9.02 -28.25 -1.17
CA ALA A 288 -8.19 -27.35 -0.40
C ALA A 288 -7.64 -27.99 0.89
N THR A 289 -6.36 -27.73 1.14
CA THR A 289 -5.70 -27.98 2.43
C THR A 289 -5.93 -26.85 3.42
N HIS A 290 -6.13 -25.63 2.91
CA HIS A 290 -6.36 -24.43 3.71
C HIS A 290 -7.53 -23.63 3.13
N LEU A 291 -8.48 -23.26 3.97
CA LEU A 291 -9.48 -22.24 3.66
C LEU A 291 -9.09 -20.96 4.41
N VAL A 292 -8.70 -19.93 3.66
CA VAL A 292 -8.33 -18.62 4.17
C VAL A 292 -9.55 -17.70 4.12
N ALA A 293 -10.02 -17.29 5.29
CA ALA A 293 -11.24 -16.52 5.48
C ALA A 293 -10.97 -15.07 5.92
N ARG A 294 -11.74 -14.14 5.39
CA ARG A 294 -11.80 -12.77 5.93
C ARG A 294 -12.72 -12.77 7.16
N GLN A 295 -12.28 -12.12 8.23
CA GLN A 295 -13.14 -11.87 9.40
C GLN A 295 -14.14 -10.75 9.07
N THR A 296 -15.35 -11.12 8.67
CA THR A 296 -16.46 -10.21 8.43
C THR A 296 -17.64 -10.53 9.35
N GLU A 297 -18.53 -9.56 9.56
CA GLU A 297 -19.85 -9.87 10.13
C GLU A 297 -20.54 -10.92 9.25
N GLY A 298 -21.16 -11.90 9.90
CA GLY A 298 -21.84 -13.00 9.21
C GLY A 298 -20.93 -14.05 8.55
N TRP A 299 -19.64 -14.11 8.89
CA TRP A 299 -18.74 -15.15 8.39
C TRP A 299 -19.31 -16.58 8.57
N LYS A 300 -20.08 -16.82 9.64
CA LYS A 300 -20.74 -18.11 9.92
C LYS A 300 -21.70 -18.55 8.79
N GLN A 301 -22.26 -17.62 8.01
CA GLN A 301 -23.15 -17.95 6.89
C GLN A 301 -22.42 -18.24 5.57
N ALA A 302 -21.11 -17.95 5.49
CA ALA A 302 -20.34 -18.14 4.26
C ALA A 302 -20.36 -19.61 3.82
N ALA A 303 -20.78 -19.86 2.58
CA ALA A 303 -20.97 -21.21 2.05
C ALA A 303 -19.70 -22.06 2.15
N LYS A 304 -18.54 -21.47 1.81
CA LYS A 304 -17.23 -22.14 1.89
C LYS A 304 -16.84 -22.49 3.33
N ILE A 305 -17.17 -21.66 4.31
CA ILE A 305 -16.89 -21.94 5.73
C ILE A 305 -17.78 -23.10 6.23
N ARG A 306 -19.08 -23.09 5.91
CA ARG A 306 -19.98 -24.21 6.24
C ARG A 306 -19.53 -25.52 5.60
N GLN A 307 -19.10 -25.47 4.34
CA GLN A 307 -18.56 -26.64 3.64
C GLN A 307 -17.27 -27.16 4.31
N ALA A 308 -16.37 -26.27 4.71
CA ALA A 308 -15.14 -26.65 5.42
C ALA A 308 -15.41 -27.21 6.82
N ALA A 309 -16.42 -26.68 7.53
CA ALA A 309 -16.84 -27.18 8.84
C ALA A 309 -17.35 -28.62 8.79
N GLN A 310 -17.95 -29.06 7.69
CA GLN A 310 -18.33 -30.47 7.48
C GLN A 310 -17.13 -31.40 7.26
N ARG A 311 -15.94 -30.85 7.04
CA ARG A 311 -14.69 -31.59 6.76
C ARG A 311 -13.68 -31.47 7.91
N GLN A 312 -14.17 -31.53 9.16
CA GLN A 312 -13.33 -31.34 10.34
C GLN A 312 -12.07 -32.20 10.28
N GLY A 313 -10.91 -31.57 10.49
CA GLY A 313 -9.60 -32.22 10.49
C GLY A 313 -8.97 -32.48 9.11
N GLN A 314 -9.69 -32.27 8.00
CA GLN A 314 -9.14 -32.42 6.63
C GLN A 314 -8.67 -31.10 6.02
N VAL A 315 -9.27 -29.97 6.44
CA VAL A 315 -8.95 -28.62 5.96
C VAL A 315 -8.64 -27.70 7.14
N SER A 316 -7.56 -26.95 7.03
CA SER A 316 -7.23 -25.91 8.00
C SER A 316 -8.02 -24.65 7.67
N VAL A 317 -8.99 -24.29 8.52
CA VAL A 317 -9.76 -23.07 8.35
C VAL A 317 -9.16 -21.96 9.20
N VAL A 318 -8.55 -20.98 8.54
CA VAL A 318 -7.76 -19.92 9.17
C VAL A 318 -8.21 -18.55 8.69
N TRP A 319 -8.04 -17.56 9.55
CA TRP A 319 -8.19 -16.17 9.17
C TRP A 319 -7.07 -15.71 8.23
N ASP A 320 -7.35 -14.70 7.43
CA ASP A 320 -6.46 -14.14 6.42
C ASP A 320 -5.14 -13.58 6.93
N HIS A 321 -5.08 -13.17 8.20
CA HIS A 321 -3.82 -12.76 8.83
C HIS A 321 -2.80 -13.90 8.92
N TRP A 322 -3.20 -15.17 8.88
CA TRP A 322 -2.27 -16.31 8.79
C TRP A 322 -1.41 -16.24 7.52
N LEU A 323 -2.09 -16.03 6.40
CA LEU A 323 -1.44 -15.94 5.10
C LEU A 323 -0.60 -14.67 5.03
N LEU A 324 -1.14 -13.54 5.48
CA LEU A 324 -0.41 -12.26 5.47
C LEU A 324 0.87 -12.33 6.30
N ASP A 325 0.79 -12.83 7.55
CA ASP A 325 1.96 -12.96 8.43
C ASP A 325 2.97 -13.95 7.85
N THR A 326 2.50 -15.03 7.20
CA THR A 326 3.37 -15.98 6.49
C THR A 326 4.14 -15.30 5.35
N LEU A 327 3.44 -14.54 4.52
CA LEU A 327 4.02 -13.83 3.37
C LEU A 327 4.95 -12.68 3.81
N CYS A 328 4.68 -12.01 4.94
CA CYS A 328 5.51 -10.92 5.45
C CYS A 328 6.78 -11.45 6.16
N SER A 329 6.64 -12.50 6.97
CA SER A 329 7.74 -13.10 7.75
C SER A 329 8.65 -14.04 6.96
N TRP A 330 8.19 -14.48 5.79
CA TRP A 330 8.81 -15.54 4.98
C TRP A 330 8.89 -16.88 5.71
N GLN A 331 7.97 -17.11 6.65
CA GLN A 331 7.89 -18.31 7.47
C GLN A 331 6.44 -18.72 7.64
N ARG A 332 6.12 -20.00 7.42
CA ARG A 332 4.76 -20.51 7.63
C ARG A 332 4.37 -20.35 9.08
N GLN A 333 3.29 -19.61 9.31
CA GLN A 333 2.75 -19.43 10.65
C GLN A 333 1.96 -20.68 11.08
N PRO A 334 1.98 -21.04 12.37
CA PRO A 334 1.20 -22.16 12.89
C PRO A 334 -0.29 -21.86 12.81
N GLU A 335 -1.03 -22.69 12.10
CA GLU A 335 -2.45 -22.51 11.77
C GLU A 335 -3.33 -22.36 13.03
N GLU A 336 -2.96 -23.00 14.13
CA GLU A 336 -3.71 -23.00 15.39
C GLU A 336 -3.91 -21.59 15.96
N ARG A 337 -2.92 -20.70 15.76
CA ARG A 337 -3.00 -19.31 16.26
C ARG A 337 -3.99 -18.44 15.49
N TYR A 338 -4.42 -18.92 14.32
CA TYR A 338 -5.24 -18.18 13.36
C TYR A 338 -6.55 -18.90 13.05
N ARG A 339 -6.88 -19.96 13.81
CA ARG A 339 -8.02 -20.81 13.56
C ARG A 339 -9.33 -20.01 13.64
N VAL A 340 -10.22 -20.27 12.67
CA VAL A 340 -11.61 -19.81 12.75
C VAL A 340 -12.35 -20.67 13.78
N PRO A 341 -13.08 -20.09 14.75
CA PRO A 341 -13.75 -20.85 15.82
C PRO A 341 -15.01 -21.52 15.30
N LEU A 342 -14.84 -22.64 14.58
CA LEU A 342 -15.93 -23.39 13.95
C LEU A 342 -16.86 -24.03 15.00
N GLU A 343 -16.41 -24.22 16.23
CA GLU A 343 -17.22 -24.78 17.32
C GLU A 343 -18.43 -23.88 17.65
N GLU A 344 -18.32 -22.57 17.40
CA GLU A 344 -19.40 -21.63 17.61
C GLU A 344 -20.48 -21.65 16.49
N MET A 345 -20.34 -22.53 15.49
CA MET A 345 -21.34 -22.71 14.43
C MET A 345 -22.49 -23.63 14.88
N ASP A 346 -22.21 -24.59 15.77
CA ASP A 346 -23.19 -25.58 16.24
C ASP A 346 -24.07 -25.06 17.40
N GLY A 347 -23.65 -23.99 18.07
CA GLY A 347 -24.33 -23.43 19.25
C GLY A 347 -25.58 -22.57 18.98
N ALA A 348 -26.05 -22.46 17.73
CA ALA A 348 -27.15 -21.57 17.37
C ALA A 348 -28.54 -22.24 17.27
N GLU A 349 -28.66 -23.56 17.48
CA GLU A 349 -29.96 -24.28 17.37
C GLU A 349 -30.47 -24.92 18.66
N ALA A 350 -29.84 -24.70 19.82
CA ALA A 350 -30.34 -25.20 21.10
C ALA A 350 -30.55 -24.05 22.10
N GLY A 351 -31.75 -23.46 22.12
CA GLY A 351 -32.09 -22.44 23.11
C GLY A 351 -33.44 -21.74 22.94
N GLY A 352 -34.51 -22.50 22.73
CA GLY A 352 -35.89 -22.00 22.79
C GLY A 352 -36.71 -22.69 23.89
N ALA A 353 -37.13 -21.89 24.87
CA ALA A 353 -38.27 -22.04 25.79
C ALA A 353 -38.16 -22.85 27.11
N ALA A 354 -38.51 -22.13 28.20
CA ALA A 354 -38.96 -22.51 29.55
C ALA A 354 -37.94 -23.22 30.47
N GLU A 355 -37.79 -22.90 31.76
CA GLU A 355 -38.83 -22.57 32.73
C GLU A 355 -38.26 -21.80 33.95
N ALA A 356 -39.12 -21.01 34.59
CA ALA A 356 -38.83 -20.19 35.77
C ALA A 356 -38.98 -21.00 37.07
N ALA A 357 -38.05 -20.83 38.02
CA ALA A 357 -38.31 -20.87 39.47
C ALA A 357 -37.08 -20.34 40.25
N GLY A 358 -37.19 -19.15 40.84
CA GLY A 358 -36.57 -18.85 42.14
C GLY A 358 -37.47 -19.38 43.27
N PRO A 359 -37.13 -19.26 44.57
CA PRO A 359 -36.33 -18.19 45.21
C PRO A 359 -35.22 -18.80 46.14
N GLU A 360 -34.43 -18.12 46.99
CA GLU A 360 -34.60 -16.91 47.78
C GLU A 360 -33.27 -16.53 48.49
N ALA A 361 -33.02 -15.21 48.63
CA ALA A 361 -32.37 -14.45 49.72
C ALA A 361 -30.95 -14.84 50.26
N ALA A 362 -30.08 -13.93 50.71
CA ALA A 362 -30.23 -12.56 51.24
C ALA A 362 -28.89 -11.78 51.08
N GLU A 363 -28.93 -10.51 50.64
CA GLU A 363 -28.66 -9.28 51.45
C GLU A 363 -27.18 -8.86 51.51
N ALA A 364 -26.78 -7.58 51.43
CA ALA A 364 -27.51 -6.31 51.33
C ALA A 364 -26.60 -5.13 50.89
N ALA A 365 -27.28 -4.10 50.36
CA ALA A 365 -27.07 -2.64 50.40
C ALA A 365 -25.80 -2.05 49.74
N GLY A 366 -25.87 -0.95 48.97
CA GLY A 366 -26.90 0.04 48.61
C GLY A 366 -26.14 1.23 47.96
N GLY A 367 -26.68 2.18 47.21
CA GLY A 367 -28.00 2.47 46.68
C GLY A 367 -27.87 3.51 45.54
N ALA A 368 -28.88 3.57 44.68
CA ALA A 368 -29.10 4.60 43.65
C ALA A 368 -29.81 5.84 44.27
N PRO A 369 -30.15 6.93 43.52
CA PRO A 369 -31.14 6.95 42.41
C PRO A 369 -30.71 7.81 41.18
N GLN A 370 -31.02 7.48 39.92
CA GLN A 370 -32.29 7.45 39.14
C GLN A 370 -32.85 8.80 38.64
N ALA A 371 -33.02 8.92 37.31
CA ALA A 371 -34.26 9.23 36.55
C ALA A 371 -33.90 9.35 35.04
N GLN A 372 -34.27 8.44 34.11
CA GLN A 372 -35.56 8.21 33.41
C GLN A 372 -36.16 9.50 32.81
N SER A 373 -36.53 9.61 31.53
CA SER A 373 -37.39 8.78 30.64
C SER A 373 -37.01 9.06 29.16
N GLY A 374 -37.20 8.24 28.11
CA GLY A 374 -38.13 7.17 27.82
C GLY A 374 -38.96 7.53 26.58
N GLN A 375 -38.70 6.93 25.40
CA GLN A 375 -39.72 6.48 24.44
C GLN A 375 -39.13 5.81 23.19
N LYS A 376 -39.82 4.75 22.76
CA LYS A 376 -39.53 3.84 21.65
C LYS A 376 -40.43 4.20 20.47
N ARG A 377 -39.91 4.19 19.24
CA ARG A 377 -40.59 3.73 18.01
C ARG A 377 -39.67 3.83 16.77
N ASP A 378 -39.42 2.67 16.17
CA ASP A 378 -39.38 2.26 14.77
C ASP A 378 -38.71 3.09 13.65
N ARG A 379 -37.93 2.33 12.85
CA ARG A 379 -37.55 2.44 11.42
C ARG A 379 -36.27 3.20 11.01
N GLU A 380 -35.46 2.43 10.26
CA GLU A 380 -34.62 2.78 9.09
C GLU A 380 -33.64 3.96 9.20
N GLY A 381 -32.37 3.70 8.85
CA GLY A 381 -31.44 4.76 8.50
C GLY A 381 -29.99 4.32 8.49
N ALA A 382 -29.50 3.96 7.31
CA ALA A 382 -28.07 3.89 7.04
C ALA A 382 -27.36 5.22 7.36
N SER A 383 -26.04 5.16 7.47
CA SER A 383 -25.10 6.29 7.54
C SER A 383 -24.95 6.98 8.90
N GLU A 384 -23.93 6.59 9.66
CA GLU A 384 -23.18 7.57 10.49
C GLU A 384 -21.78 7.07 10.93
N ASN A 385 -21.46 5.78 10.82
CA ASN A 385 -20.22 5.24 11.41
C ASN A 385 -18.99 5.14 10.48
N ASN A 386 -19.03 5.70 9.25
CA ASN A 386 -17.90 5.62 8.30
C ASN A 386 -17.01 6.88 8.24
N ILE A 387 -17.43 8.00 8.86
CA ILE A 387 -16.72 9.28 8.79
C ILE A 387 -15.49 9.33 9.72
N ALA A 388 -15.42 8.40 10.69
CA ALA A 388 -14.42 8.36 11.74
C ALA A 388 -13.06 7.72 11.36
N ARG A 389 -12.97 7.03 10.22
CA ARG A 389 -11.78 6.26 9.80
C ARG A 389 -11.27 6.61 8.41
N MET A 390 -11.52 7.85 7.97
CA MET A 390 -11.02 8.30 6.67
C MET A 390 -9.52 8.60 6.75
N THR A 391 -8.71 7.83 6.02
CA THR A 391 -7.27 8.11 5.83
C THR A 391 -7.08 9.34 4.96
N VAL A 392 -5.92 10.02 5.04
CA VAL A 392 -5.62 11.17 4.16
C VAL A 392 -5.78 10.78 2.69
N ALA A 393 -5.24 9.63 2.30
CA ALA A 393 -5.35 9.14 0.92
C ALA A 393 -6.81 8.90 0.48
N ALA A 394 -7.71 8.48 1.36
CA ALA A 394 -9.14 8.37 1.08
C ALA A 394 -9.80 9.75 0.96
N TYR A 395 -9.50 10.67 1.89
CA TYR A 395 -10.00 12.05 1.86
C TYR A 395 -9.63 12.78 0.57
N LEU A 396 -8.36 12.71 0.17
CA LEU A 396 -7.87 13.35 -1.05
C LEU A 396 -8.52 12.80 -2.33
N ARG A 397 -8.89 11.51 -2.33
CA ARG A 397 -9.67 10.90 -3.42
C ARG A 397 -11.08 11.50 -3.49
N GLU A 398 -11.76 11.59 -2.36
CA GLU A 398 -13.13 12.12 -2.25
C GLU A 398 -13.21 13.59 -2.65
N VAL A 399 -12.34 14.45 -2.11
CA VAL A 399 -12.31 15.88 -2.45
C VAL A 399 -12.09 16.08 -3.94
N LYS A 400 -11.19 15.30 -4.55
CA LYS A 400 -10.98 15.38 -6.00
C LYS A 400 -12.24 14.96 -6.76
N ALA A 401 -12.87 13.84 -6.41
CA ALA A 401 -14.08 13.36 -7.07
C ALA A 401 -15.21 14.41 -7.02
N LYS A 402 -15.38 15.10 -5.89
CA LYS A 402 -16.35 16.19 -5.73
C LYS A 402 -15.99 17.42 -6.58
N SER A 403 -14.71 17.81 -6.63
CA SER A 403 -14.25 18.93 -7.47
C SER A 403 -14.43 18.68 -8.97
N SER A 404 -14.25 17.43 -9.44
CA SER A 404 -14.52 17.05 -10.84
C SER A 404 -16.02 16.99 -11.16
N ALA A 405 -16.86 16.63 -10.19
CA ALA A 405 -18.33 16.64 -10.36
C ALA A 405 -18.90 18.07 -10.37
N ALA A 406 -18.29 19.00 -9.63
CA ALA A 406 -18.68 20.40 -9.59
C ALA A 406 -18.23 21.21 -10.83
N GLY A 407 -17.40 20.64 -11.71
CA GLY A 407 -16.89 21.28 -12.93
C GLY A 407 -17.81 21.20 -14.16
N VAL A 408 -18.98 20.55 -14.06
CA VAL A 408 -19.99 20.47 -15.13
C VAL A 408 -21.22 21.25 -14.69
N GLY A 409 -21.15 22.58 -14.71
CA GLY A 409 -22.31 23.42 -14.38
C GLY A 409 -22.02 24.91 -14.38
N GLY A 410 -22.20 25.56 -15.54
CA GLY A 410 -22.31 27.01 -15.68
C GLY A 410 -21.31 27.60 -16.70
N GLY A 411 -21.72 28.21 -17.81
CA GLY A 411 -23.07 28.59 -18.21
C GLY A 411 -23.19 28.91 -19.69
N ALA A 412 -24.37 28.60 -20.23
CA ALA A 412 -24.88 29.19 -21.44
C ALA A 412 -25.57 30.52 -21.07
N VAL A 413 -25.21 31.59 -21.76
CA VAL A 413 -26.06 32.79 -21.85
C VAL A 413 -26.25 33.08 -23.34
N ALA A 414 -27.50 32.92 -23.77
CA ALA A 414 -27.99 33.26 -25.10
C ALA A 414 -28.58 34.67 -25.09
N GLN A 415 -28.22 35.49 -26.06
CA GLN A 415 -28.97 36.62 -26.64
C GLN A 415 -28.41 36.77 -28.07
N GLY A 416 -29.11 36.86 -29.18
CA GLY A 416 -30.51 37.14 -29.51
C GLY A 416 -30.43 37.81 -30.90
N ALA A 417 -31.01 37.19 -31.93
CA ALA A 417 -31.09 37.79 -33.28
C ALA A 417 -32.08 38.98 -33.29
N PRO A 418 -32.03 39.87 -34.32
CA PRO A 418 -32.85 39.61 -35.50
C PRO A 418 -32.21 40.01 -36.84
N ALA A 419 -32.91 39.65 -37.92
CA ALA A 419 -32.51 39.68 -39.32
C ALA A 419 -32.89 40.96 -40.10
N ALA A 420 -32.25 41.09 -41.26
CA ALA A 420 -32.65 41.75 -42.53
C ALA A 420 -32.51 43.28 -42.70
N ALA A 421 -31.69 43.73 -43.66
CA ALA A 421 -32.09 44.11 -45.04
C ALA A 421 -31.04 44.99 -45.78
N ALA A 422 -31.09 44.92 -47.12
CA ALA A 422 -30.51 45.82 -48.17
C ALA A 422 -28.99 45.67 -48.47
N ASP A 423 -28.55 45.23 -49.66
CA ASP A 423 -28.68 45.77 -51.04
C ASP A 423 -27.49 46.67 -51.45
N MET A 424 -27.09 46.55 -52.71
CA MET A 424 -25.96 47.14 -53.47
C MET A 424 -24.58 46.51 -53.18
N GLY A 425 -23.77 46.06 -54.15
CA GLY A 425 -23.82 46.17 -55.60
C GLY A 425 -22.38 46.21 -56.12
N THR A 426 -22.00 45.21 -56.92
CA THR A 426 -21.12 45.20 -58.12
C THR A 426 -20.60 43.79 -58.34
#